data_AF-A0A957C572-F1
#
_entry.id   AF-A0A957C572-F1
#
_cell.length_a   1.000
_cell.length_b   1.000
_cell.length_c   1.000
_cell.angle_alpha   90.00
_cell.angle_beta   90.00
_cell.angle_gamma   90.00
#
_symmetry.space_group_name_H-M   'P 1'
#
loop_
_entity.id
_entity.type
_entity.pdbx_description
1 polymer ?
#
loop_
_entity_poly.entity_id
_entity_poly.type
_entity_poly.pdbx_seq_one_letter_code
_entity_poly.pdbx_strand_id
1 'polypeptide(L)'
;LIFIPQFGFRAAAVTTIFSELVLWIPFAILMQRGLGAPLGWIGLLWRPIVATGAMIGTAIVLLPVHLLLALMVASVVYVLVLLALNPLDAEERAILLPLLPQRIRGLPFVRIARQP
;
A
#
# COMPACT_ATOMS: atom_id res chain seq x y z
N LEU A 1 15.79 17.02 -16.59
CA LEU A 1 16.78 17.21 -17.67
C LEU A 1 17.79 18.30 -17.35
N ILE A 2 17.37 19.49 -16.89
CA ILE A 2 18.27 20.62 -16.55
C ILE A 2 19.31 20.25 -15.48
N PHE A 3 18.96 19.40 -14.51
CA PHE A 3 19.85 18.97 -13.42
C PHE A 3 20.75 17.76 -13.74
N ILE A 4 20.58 17.12 -14.91
CA ILE A 4 21.34 15.91 -15.26
C ILE A 4 22.84 16.19 -15.47
N PRO A 5 23.27 17.28 -16.14
CA PRO A 5 24.70 17.55 -16.33
C PRO A 5 25.47 17.71 -15.02
N GLN A 6 24.83 18.19 -13.95
CA GLN A 6 25.47 18.43 -12.66
C GLN A 6 25.36 17.24 -11.68
N PHE A 7 24.24 16.51 -11.71
CA PHE A 7 23.92 15.48 -10.70
C PHE A 7 23.72 14.07 -11.28
N GLY A 8 23.87 13.92 -12.60
CA GLY A 8 23.81 12.65 -13.31
C GLY A 8 22.51 11.87 -13.05
N PHE A 9 22.64 10.55 -12.87
CA PHE A 9 21.52 9.64 -12.66
C PHE A 9 20.73 9.90 -11.37
N ARG A 10 21.34 10.51 -10.35
CA ARG A 10 20.64 10.87 -9.11
C ARG A 10 19.56 11.93 -9.37
N ALA A 11 19.87 12.93 -10.20
CA ALA A 11 18.87 13.93 -10.61
C ALA A 11 17.72 13.31 -11.40
N ALA A 12 17.99 12.32 -12.25
CA ALA A 12 16.94 11.62 -12.98
C ALA A 12 16.00 10.90 -12.01
N ALA A 13 16.53 10.10 -11.07
CA ALA A 13 15.73 9.37 -10.09
C ALA A 13 14.87 10.31 -9.22
N VAL A 14 15.46 11.40 -8.72
CA VAL A 14 14.74 12.40 -7.93
C VAL A 14 13.65 13.09 -8.74
N THR A 15 13.95 13.46 -9.99
CA THR A 15 12.94 14.08 -10.88
C THR A 15 11.78 13.12 -11.18
N THR A 16 12.04 11.81 -11.29
CA THR A 16 10.98 10.81 -11.47
C THR A 16 10.04 10.78 -10.26
N ILE A 17 10.59 10.71 -9.04
CA ILE A 17 9.79 10.74 -7.80
C ILE A 17 8.95 12.02 -7.74
N PHE A 18 9.54 13.17 -8.04
CA PHE A 18 8.79 14.43 -8.06
C PHE A 18 7.71 14.46 -9.16
N SER A 19 7.97 13.87 -10.32
CA SER A 19 6.99 13.81 -11.41
C SER A 19 5.81 12.94 -11.03
N GLU A 20 6.04 11.81 -10.35
CA GLU A 20 4.99 10.97 -9.80
C GLU A 20 4.15 11.73 -8.76
N LEU A 21 4.77 12.53 -7.88
CA LEU A 21 4.04 13.37 -6.93
C LEU A 21 3.18 14.43 -7.64
N VAL A 22 3.73 15.08 -8.68
CA VAL A 22 3.01 16.07 -9.48
C VAL A 22 1.82 15.45 -10.23
N LEU A 23 1.94 14.20 -10.69
CA LEU A 23 0.83 13.45 -11.31
C LEU A 23 -0.19 12.96 -10.27
N TRP A 24 0.27 12.58 -9.09
CA TRP A 24 -0.57 12.07 -8.02
C TRP A 24 -1.56 13.12 -7.52
N ILE A 25 -1.16 14.39 -7.40
CA ILE A 25 -2.04 15.48 -6.93
C ILE A 25 -3.31 15.64 -7.79
N PRO A 26 -3.24 15.90 -9.11
CA PRO A 26 -4.43 16.04 -9.95
C PRO A 26 -5.22 14.74 -10.03
N PHE A 27 -4.55 13.58 -10.04
CA PHE A 27 -5.22 12.28 -9.97
C PHE A 27 -6.05 12.14 -8.69
N ALA A 28 -5.50 12.48 -7.53
CA ALA A 28 -6.18 12.42 -6.25
C ALA A 28 -7.40 13.35 -6.20
N ILE A 29 -7.29 14.57 -6.76
CA ILE A 29 -8.40 15.53 -6.85
C ILE A 29 -9.51 14.99 -7.75
N LEU A 30 -9.17 14.50 -8.94
CA LEU A 30 -10.16 13.97 -9.90
C LEU A 30 -10.82 12.70 -9.38
N MET A 31 -10.07 11.81 -8.75
CA MET A 31 -10.58 10.59 -8.11
C MET A 31 -11.58 10.93 -7.00
N GLN A 32 -11.26 11.87 -6.09
CA GLN A 32 -12.18 12.28 -5.03
C GLN A 32 -13.48 12.88 -5.60
N ARG A 33 -13.38 13.68 -6.67
CA ARG A 33 -14.55 14.21 -7.36
C ARG A 33 -15.40 13.11 -8.00
N GLY A 34 -14.76 12.09 -8.58
CA GLY A 34 -15.44 10.95 -9.21
C GLY A 34 -16.14 10.03 -8.20
N LEU A 35 -15.60 9.88 -6.99
CA LEU A 35 -16.19 9.07 -5.92
C LEU A 35 -17.31 9.78 -5.16
N GLY A 36 -17.51 11.08 -5.36
CA GLY A 36 -18.61 11.84 -4.76
C GLY A 36 -18.49 12.12 -3.26
N ALA A 37 -17.44 11.63 -2.60
CA ALA A 37 -17.17 11.83 -1.18
C ALA A 37 -15.66 12.05 -0.93
N PRO A 38 -15.28 12.86 0.09
CA PRO A 38 -13.89 13.04 0.47
C PRO A 38 -13.31 11.73 1.02
N LEU A 39 -12.16 11.31 0.49
CA LEU A 39 -11.46 10.12 0.96
C LEU A 39 -10.87 10.35 2.36
N GLY A 40 -11.13 9.42 3.27
CA GLY A 40 -10.50 9.37 4.59
C GLY A 40 -9.04 8.91 4.51
N TRP A 41 -8.16 9.72 3.91
CA TRP A 41 -6.75 9.38 3.66
C TRP A 41 -6.01 8.82 4.87
N ILE A 42 -6.24 9.40 6.05
CA ILE A 42 -5.62 8.92 7.29
C ILE A 42 -6.11 7.50 7.58
N GLY A 43 -7.43 7.27 7.53
CA GLY A 43 -8.08 5.97 7.71
C GLY A 43 -7.57 4.90 6.73
N LEU A 44 -7.26 5.32 5.51
CA LEU A 44 -6.73 4.44 4.47
C LEU A 44 -5.23 4.12 4.65
N LEU A 45 -4.41 5.13 4.98
CA LEU A 45 -2.96 5.01 4.95
C LEU A 45 -2.34 4.49 6.25
N TRP A 46 -3.00 4.65 7.41
CA TRP A 46 -2.39 4.25 8.67
C TRP A 46 -2.14 2.73 8.75
N ARG A 47 -3.07 1.91 8.21
CA ARG A 47 -2.97 0.44 8.17
C ARG A 47 -1.71 -0.03 7.43
N PRO A 48 -1.47 0.36 6.15
CA PRO A 48 -0.25 -0.02 5.44
C PRO A 48 1.01 0.62 6.03
N ILE A 49 0.93 1.82 6.63
CA ILE A 49 2.08 2.42 7.33
C ILE A 49 2.51 1.57 8.53
N VAL A 50 1.56 1.12 9.36
CA VAL A 50 1.86 0.24 10.51
C VAL A 50 2.43 -1.10 10.05
N ALA A 51 1.84 -1.72 9.02
CA ALA A 51 2.38 -2.95 8.43
C ALA A 51 3.81 -2.77 7.88
N THR A 52 4.08 -1.63 7.24
CA THR A 52 5.42 -1.27 6.75
C THR A 52 6.40 -1.09 7.91
N GLY A 53 5.96 -0.46 9.02
CA GLY A 53 6.77 -0.33 10.23
C GLY A 53 7.16 -1.69 10.82
N ALA A 54 6.22 -2.63 10.90
CA ALA A 54 6.49 -4.00 11.35
C ALA A 54 7.46 -4.75 10.42
N MET A 55 7.30 -4.59 9.10
CA MET A 55 8.22 -5.11 8.10
C MET A 55 9.64 -4.57 8.28
N ILE A 56 9.79 -3.24 8.39
CA ILE A 56 11.09 -2.58 8.56
C ILE A 56 11.76 -3.05 9.87
N GLY A 57 11.01 -3.10 10.98
CA GLY A 57 11.52 -3.60 12.25
C GLY A 57 12.04 -5.03 12.14
N THR A 58 11.29 -5.91 11.48
CA THR A 58 11.69 -7.30 11.21
C THR A 58 12.94 -7.38 10.34
N ALA A 59 13.00 -6.57 9.27
CA ALA A 59 14.14 -6.54 8.36
C ALA A 59 15.42 -6.08 9.07
N ILE A 60 15.35 -5.02 9.89
CA ILE A 60 16.50 -4.50 10.65
C ILE A 60 17.08 -5.58 11.59
N VAL A 61 16.21 -6.37 12.24
CA VAL A 61 16.64 -7.44 13.15
C VAL A 61 17.28 -8.62 12.41
N LEU A 62 16.76 -9.00 11.23
CA LEU A 62 17.25 -10.15 10.47
C LEU A 62 18.38 -9.83 9.47
N LEU A 63 18.55 -8.57 9.08
CA LEU A 63 19.58 -8.13 8.13
C LEU A 63 21.00 -8.57 8.52
N PRO A 64 21.42 -8.46 9.80
CA PRO A 64 22.73 -8.93 10.24
C PRO A 64 22.92 -10.45 10.14
N VAL A 65 21.82 -11.22 10.13
CA VAL A 65 21.85 -12.69 10.09
C VAL A 65 21.96 -13.17 8.63
N HIS A 66 21.01 -12.78 7.79
CA HIS A 66 20.99 -13.20 6.39
C HIS A 66 20.02 -12.33 5.56
N LEU A 67 20.52 -11.70 4.49
CA LEU A 67 19.74 -10.76 3.66
C LEU A 67 18.47 -11.39 3.08
N LEU A 68 18.57 -12.56 2.45
CA LEU A 68 17.41 -13.22 1.83
C LEU A 68 16.39 -13.65 2.87
N LEU A 69 16.84 -14.06 4.06
CA LEU A 69 15.93 -14.44 5.14
C LEU A 69 15.19 -13.20 5.67
N ALA A 70 15.92 -12.10 5.87
CA ALA A 70 15.34 -10.81 6.26
C ALA A 70 14.26 -10.36 5.27
N LEU A 71 14.54 -10.41 3.97
CA LEU A 71 13.61 -10.03 2.93
C LEU A 71 12.35 -10.90 2.94
N MET A 72 12.52 -12.23 2.99
CA MET A 72 11.41 -13.18 2.98
C MET A 72 10.51 -13.01 4.22
N VAL A 73 11.10 -13.01 5.41
CA VAL A 73 10.35 -12.92 6.67
C VAL A 73 9.68 -11.56 6.81
N ALA A 74 10.39 -10.46 6.52
CA ALA A 74 9.80 -9.12 6.58
C ALA A 74 8.62 -8.98 5.61
N SER A 75 8.75 -9.51 4.39
CA SER A 75 7.67 -9.48 3.38
C SER A 75 6.43 -10.24 3.86
N VAL A 76 6.61 -11.42 4.46
CA VAL A 76 5.52 -12.18 5.08
C VAL A 76 4.88 -11.41 6.23
N VAL A 77 5.69 -10.78 7.10
CA VAL A 77 5.21 -9.95 8.20
C VAL A 77 4.34 -8.79 7.71
N TYR A 78 4.75 -8.09 6.64
CA TYR A 78 3.95 -7.03 6.04
C TYR A 78 2.54 -7.53 5.67
N VAL A 79 2.47 -8.63 4.92
CA VAL A 79 1.20 -9.20 4.45
C VAL A 79 0.33 -9.63 5.64
N LEU A 80 0.92 -10.33 6.62
CA LEU A 80 0.17 -10.80 7.78
C LEU A 80 -0.37 -9.65 8.63
N VAL A 81 0.45 -8.65 8.93
CA VAL A 81 0.02 -7.47 9.70
C VAL A 81 -1.04 -6.68 8.95
N LEU A 82 -0.86 -6.45 7.65
CA LEU A 82 -1.84 -5.74 6.84
C LEU A 82 -3.18 -6.48 6.81
N LEU A 83 -3.18 -7.80 6.62
CA LEU A 83 -4.40 -8.61 6.63
C LEU A 83 -5.06 -8.61 8.02
N ALA A 84 -4.29 -8.64 9.10
CA ALA A 84 -4.79 -8.56 10.47
C ALA A 84 -5.44 -7.21 10.79
N LEU A 85 -4.93 -6.12 10.21
CA LEU A 85 -5.48 -4.77 10.36
C LEU A 85 -6.77 -4.53 9.55
N ASN A 86 -7.21 -5.51 8.76
CA ASN A 86 -8.44 -5.47 7.98
C ASN A 86 -8.56 -4.19 7.12
N PRO A 87 -7.83 -4.10 6.00
CA PRO A 87 -7.57 -2.83 5.35
C PRO A 87 -8.77 -2.24 4.59
N LEU A 88 -9.82 -3.06 4.36
CA LEU A 88 -11.00 -2.68 3.61
C LEU A 88 -12.21 -2.60 4.54
N ASP A 89 -12.96 -1.50 4.45
CA ASP A 89 -14.18 -1.28 5.21
C ASP A 89 -15.39 -1.99 4.56
N ALA A 90 -16.51 -2.07 5.28
CA ALA A 90 -17.70 -2.82 4.83
C ALA A 90 -18.26 -2.30 3.49
N GLU A 91 -18.27 -0.99 3.30
CA GLU A 91 -18.73 -0.33 2.09
C GLU A 91 -17.79 -0.58 0.90
N GLU A 92 -16.47 -0.42 1.12
CA GLU A 92 -15.45 -0.71 0.11
C GLU A 92 -15.52 -2.17 -0.34
N ARG A 93 -15.74 -3.10 0.60
CA ARG A 93 -15.94 -4.51 0.30
C ARG A 93 -17.20 -4.77 -0.51
N ALA A 94 -18.30 -4.08 -0.21
CA ALA A 94 -19.55 -4.21 -0.98
C ALA A 94 -19.36 -3.78 -2.45
N ILE A 95 -18.54 -2.75 -2.69
CA ILE A 95 -18.18 -2.29 -4.04
C ILE A 95 -17.24 -3.28 -4.74
N LEU A 96 -16.25 -3.84 -4.03
CA LEU A 96 -15.23 -4.71 -4.60
C LEU A 96 -15.69 -6.16 -4.84
N LEU A 97 -16.53 -6.71 -3.95
CA LEU A 97 -16.98 -8.11 -3.98
C LEU A 97 -17.59 -8.55 -5.33
N PRO A 98 -18.44 -7.74 -6.00
CA PRO A 98 -18.98 -8.05 -7.32
C PRO A 98 -17.90 -8.16 -8.40
N LEU A 99 -16.83 -7.38 -8.29
CA LEU A 99 -15.73 -7.32 -9.26
C LEU A 99 -14.72 -8.47 -9.11
N LEU A 100 -14.73 -9.17 -7.97
CA LEU A 100 -13.79 -10.25 -7.70
C LEU A 100 -14.24 -11.58 -8.34
N PRO A 101 -13.33 -12.31 -9.02
CA PRO A 101 -13.60 -13.66 -9.51
C PRO A 101 -14.01 -14.62 -8.37
N GLN A 102 -14.90 -15.56 -8.67
CA GLN A 102 -15.53 -16.44 -7.66
C GLN A 102 -14.52 -17.22 -6.79
N ARG A 103 -13.34 -17.53 -7.32
CA ARG A 103 -12.27 -18.29 -6.65
C ARG A 103 -11.71 -17.58 -5.42
N ILE A 104 -11.69 -16.25 -5.42
CA ILE A 104 -11.08 -15.44 -4.34
C ILE A 104 -12.11 -14.93 -3.32
N ARG A 105 -13.42 -15.02 -3.62
CA ARG A 105 -14.49 -14.63 -2.68
C ARG A 105 -14.53 -15.48 -1.40
N GLY A 106 -13.99 -16.69 -1.45
CA GLY A 106 -14.00 -17.64 -0.32
C GLY A 106 -12.88 -17.44 0.70
N LEU A 107 -11.90 -16.57 0.42
CA LEU A 107 -10.75 -16.40 1.29
C LEU A 107 -11.13 -15.71 2.61
N PRO A 108 -10.54 -16.10 3.75
CA PRO A 108 -10.95 -15.61 5.07
C PRO A 108 -10.89 -14.08 5.18
N PHE A 109 -9.92 -13.42 4.53
CA PHE A 109 -9.83 -11.97 4.49
C PHE A 109 -10.96 -11.28 3.72
N VAL A 110 -11.70 -11.99 2.86
CA VAL A 110 -12.92 -11.52 2.18
C VAL A 110 -14.18 -11.86 3.00
N ARG A 111 -14.11 -12.91 3.83
CA ARG A 111 -15.25 -13.58 4.47
C ARG A 111 -15.57 -13.11 5.90
N ILE A 112 -14.74 -12.30 6.54
CA ILE A 112 -14.97 -11.78 7.92
C ILE A 112 -16.28 -10.97 8.03
N ALA A 113 -16.92 -10.59 6.92
CA ALA A 113 -18.19 -9.86 6.86
C ALA A 113 -19.45 -10.76 6.71
N ARG A 114 -19.47 -11.97 7.29
CA ARG A 114 -20.73 -12.68 7.56
C ARG A 114 -20.88 -12.90 9.05
N GLN A 115 -21.19 -11.83 9.78
CA GLN A 115 -22.04 -11.98 10.96
C GLN A 115 -23.15 -10.92 10.89
N PRO A 116 -24.41 -11.32 11.14
CA PRO A 116 -25.58 -10.47 11.06
C PRO A 116 -25.59 -9.36 12.11
#